data_AF-A0A379YVR8-F1
#
_entry.id   AF-A0A379YVR8-F1
#
_cell.length_a   1.000
_cell.length_b   1.000
_cell.length_c   1.000
_cell.angle_alpha   90.00
_cell.angle_beta   90.00
_cell.angle_gamma   90.00
#
_symmetry.space_group_name_H-M   'P 1'
#
loop_
_entity.id
_entity.type
_entity.pdbx_description
1 polymer ?
#
loop_
_entity_poly.entity_id
_entity_poly.type
_entity_poly.pdbx_seq_one_letter_code
_entity_poly.pdbx_strand_id
1 'polypeptide(L)'
;MKLLNTYDDKDEAEEALTKLLGEKRLASERDSTVVIYNLFGQPTWGNFHRLGMFNLPELQKMLEQRKAGHVIDKARHSEILSMLRYAVQSFELTIPQHWM
;
A
#
# COMPACT_ATOMS: atom_id res chain seq x y z
N MET A 1 -10.73 1.41 -11.03
CA MET A 1 -10.08 1.86 -9.77
C MET A 1 -10.82 1.37 -8.52
N LYS A 2 -10.13 1.26 -7.36
CA LYS A 2 -10.69 1.00 -6.00
C LYS A 2 -10.29 2.15 -5.06
N LEU A 3 -11.00 2.33 -3.94
CA LEU A 3 -10.56 3.22 -2.85
C LEU A 3 -9.29 2.63 -2.22
N LEU A 4 -8.18 3.35 -2.27
CA LEU A 4 -6.89 2.89 -1.75
C LEU A 4 -6.64 3.43 -0.34
N ASN A 5 -6.94 4.70 -0.10
CA ASN A 5 -6.81 5.34 1.21
C ASN A 5 -7.75 6.55 1.32
N THR A 6 -7.98 6.99 2.55
CA THR A 6 -8.72 8.22 2.88
C THR A 6 -7.83 9.09 3.75
N TYR A 7 -7.77 10.38 3.42
CA TYR A 7 -6.99 11.39 4.15
C TYR A 7 -7.92 12.46 4.71
N ASP A 8 -7.59 13.03 5.86
CA ASP A 8 -8.24 14.23 6.40
C ASP A 8 -7.55 15.53 5.97
N ASP A 9 -6.27 15.45 5.56
CA ASP A 9 -5.52 16.57 5.02
C ASP A 9 -5.47 16.56 3.48
N LYS A 10 -5.63 17.74 2.88
CA LYS A 10 -5.67 17.90 1.43
C LYS A 10 -4.30 17.74 0.80
N ASP A 11 -3.29 18.38 1.38
CA ASP A 11 -1.93 18.42 0.83
C ASP A 11 -1.31 17.01 0.86
N GLU A 12 -1.52 16.25 1.94
CA GLU A 12 -1.14 14.83 2.03
C GLU A 12 -1.83 13.99 0.96
N ALA A 13 -3.12 14.22 0.73
CA ALA A 13 -3.90 13.48 -0.26
C ALA A 13 -3.46 13.79 -1.70
N GLU A 14 -3.16 15.05 -2.00
CA GLU A 14 -2.62 15.49 -3.29
C GLU A 14 -1.21 14.93 -3.50
N GLU A 15 -0.35 14.96 -2.47
CA GLU A 15 0.98 14.34 -2.53
C GLU A 15 0.88 12.84 -2.82
N ALA A 16 0.00 12.12 -2.10
CA ALA A 16 -0.24 10.70 -2.32
C ALA A 16 -0.75 10.40 -3.74
N LEU A 17 -1.62 11.25 -4.29
CA LEU A 17 -2.08 11.13 -5.68
C LEU A 17 -0.92 11.23 -6.67
N THR A 18 0.05 12.14 -6.46
CA THR A 18 1.19 12.28 -7.38
C THR A 18 2.04 11.00 -7.46
N LYS A 19 2.16 10.26 -6.36
CA LYS A 19 2.94 9.03 -6.26
C LYS A 19 2.35 7.87 -7.06
N LEU A 20 1.03 7.83 -7.27
CA LEU A 20 0.37 6.70 -7.95
C LEU A 20 0.65 6.64 -9.45
N LEU A 21 0.74 5.42 -9.99
CA LEU A 21 0.81 5.15 -11.42
C LEU A 21 -0.50 4.55 -11.94
N GLY A 22 -0.79 4.80 -13.22
CA GLY A 22 -2.01 4.33 -13.90
C GLY A 22 -3.24 5.18 -13.59
N GLU A 23 -4.43 4.58 -13.76
CA GLU A 23 -5.71 5.23 -13.47
C GLU A 23 -5.80 5.59 -11.97
N LYS A 24 -6.01 6.88 -11.68
CA LYS A 24 -6.08 7.44 -10.34
C LYS A 24 -7.01 8.66 -10.29
N ARG A 25 -7.65 8.86 -9.14
CA ARG A 25 -8.58 9.97 -8.89
C ARG A 25 -8.59 10.31 -7.41
N LEU A 26 -8.53 11.60 -7.09
CA LEU A 26 -8.81 12.10 -5.75
C LEU A 26 -10.20 12.73 -5.73
N ALA A 27 -11.04 12.36 -4.77
CA ALA A 27 -12.36 12.93 -4.59
C ALA A 27 -12.51 13.43 -3.16
N SER A 28 -12.97 14.67 -2.98
CA SER A 28 -13.36 15.16 -1.67
C SER A 28 -14.80 14.74 -1.35
N GLU A 29 -15.02 14.33 -0.11
CA GLU A 29 -16.33 14.04 0.45
C GLU A 29 -16.51 14.88 1.71
N ARG A 30 -17.68 15.48 1.89
CA ARG A 30 -17.99 16.26 3.07
C ARG A 30 -19.03 15.50 3.89
N ASP A 31 -18.58 14.93 5.01
CA ASP A 31 -19.49 14.39 6.02
C ASP A 31 -19.64 15.40 7.14
N SER A 32 -20.83 15.99 7.23
CA SER A 32 -21.21 16.97 8.26
C SER A 32 -20.27 18.18 8.33
N THR A 33 -19.24 18.14 9.20
CA THR A 33 -18.30 19.23 9.45
C THR A 33 -16.88 18.97 8.94
N VAL A 34 -16.58 17.77 8.46
CA VAL A 34 -15.23 17.38 8.02
C VAL A 34 -15.23 17.13 6.53
N VAL A 35 -14.17 17.59 5.86
CA VAL A 35 -13.87 17.21 4.48
C VAL A 35 -12.81 16.13 4.53
N ILE A 36 -13.10 14.98 3.93
CA ILE A 36 -12.14 13.90 3.73
C ILE A 36 -11.80 13.79 2.24
N TYR A 37 -10.65 13.22 1.96
CA TYR A 37 -10.11 13.08 0.62
C TYR A 37 -9.88 11.60 0.32
N ASN A 38 -10.79 11.05 -0.48
CA ASN A 38 -10.79 9.66 -0.89
C ASN A 38 -9.89 9.46 -2.11
N LEU A 39 -8.77 8.77 -1.93
CA LEU A 39 -7.81 8.45 -2.98
C LEU A 39 -8.17 7.12 -3.65
N PHE A 40 -8.67 7.22 -4.89
CA PHE A 40 -8.93 6.07 -5.74
C PHE A 40 -7.76 5.82 -6.68
N GLY A 41 -7.46 4.56 -6.93
CA GLY A 41 -6.45 4.17 -7.90
C GLY A 41 -6.50 2.71 -8.28
N GLN A 42 -5.57 2.28 -9.13
CA GLN A 42 -5.36 0.86 -9.41
C GLN A 42 -4.72 0.20 -8.18
N PRO A 43 -5.36 -0.81 -7.57
CA PRO A 43 -4.77 -1.54 -6.46
C PRO A 43 -3.66 -2.42 -7.03
N THR A 44 -2.41 -2.02 -6.82
CA THR A 44 -1.25 -2.81 -7.21
C THR A 44 -0.24 -2.76 -6.08
N TRP A 45 0.56 -3.81 -5.91
CA TRP A 45 1.64 -3.80 -4.92
C TRP A 45 2.59 -2.62 -5.10
N GLY A 46 2.86 -2.22 -6.35
CA GLY A 46 3.68 -1.04 -6.65
C GLY A 46 3.04 0.27 -6.18
N ASN A 47 1.73 0.43 -6.32
CA ASN A 47 1.02 1.61 -5.81
C ASN A 47 0.94 1.61 -4.29
N PHE A 48 0.64 0.48 -3.67
CA PHE A 48 0.65 0.36 -2.22
C PHE A 48 2.02 0.63 -1.60
N HIS A 49 3.10 0.16 -2.24
CA HIS A 49 4.45 0.48 -1.82
C HIS A 49 4.75 1.97 -1.88
N ARG A 50 4.35 2.65 -2.97
CA ARG A 50 4.51 4.10 -3.13
C ARG A 50 3.71 4.92 -2.11
N LEU A 51 2.58 4.38 -1.65
CA LEU A 51 1.80 4.93 -0.55
C LEU A 51 2.33 4.56 0.84
N GLY A 52 3.39 3.75 0.93
CA GLY A 52 3.93 3.27 2.22
C GLY A 52 3.01 2.28 2.96
N MET A 53 2.05 1.68 2.27
CA MET A 53 1.03 0.83 2.89
C MET A 53 1.51 -0.61 3.13
N PHE A 54 0.81 -1.31 4.03
CA PHE A 54 0.95 -2.74 4.32
C PHE A 54 2.38 -3.20 4.66
N ASN A 55 3.19 -2.31 5.24
CA ASN A 55 4.60 -2.56 5.55
C ASN A 55 5.44 -2.99 4.33
N LEU A 56 5.01 -2.65 3.11
CA LEU A 56 5.74 -3.00 1.89
C LEU A 56 7.16 -2.39 1.83
N PRO A 57 7.42 -1.16 2.33
CA PRO A 57 8.79 -0.64 2.40
C PRO A 57 9.69 -1.46 3.33
N GLU A 58 9.14 -2.04 4.40
CA GLU A 58 9.87 -2.94 5.30
C GLU A 58 10.13 -4.27 4.60
N LEU A 59 9.11 -4.85 3.96
CA LEU A 59 9.24 -6.08 3.18
C LEU A 59 10.31 -5.96 2.09
N GLN A 60 10.33 -4.85 1.34
CA GLN A 60 11.36 -4.62 0.33
C GLN A 60 12.76 -4.74 0.93
N LYS A 61 13.03 -4.07 2.05
CA LYS A 61 14.33 -4.11 2.73
C LYS A 61 14.69 -5.54 3.15
N MET A 62 13.73 -6.30 3.69
CA MET A 62 13.96 -7.70 4.06
C MET A 62 14.30 -8.56 2.84
N LEU A 63 13.59 -8.40 1.73
CA LEU A 63 13.85 -9.16 0.50
C LEU A 63 15.21 -8.80 -0.10
N GLU A 64 15.62 -7.53 -0.04
CA GLU A 64 16.95 -7.07 -0.45
C GLU A 64 18.05 -7.68 0.43
N GLN A 65 17.88 -7.68 1.76
CA GLN A 65 18.79 -8.34 2.69
C GLN A 65 18.92 -9.84 2.43
N ARG A 66 17.78 -10.53 2.23
CA ARG A 66 17.76 -11.96 1.88
C ARG A 66 18.50 -12.22 0.57
N LYS A 67 18.31 -11.37 -0.45
CA LYS A 67 19.00 -11.48 -1.75
C LYS A 67 20.52 -11.26 -1.60
N ALA A 68 20.94 -10.40 -0.68
CA ALA A 68 22.35 -10.17 -0.35
C ALA A 68 22.97 -11.27 0.55
N GLY A 69 22.18 -12.28 0.95
CA GLY A 69 22.65 -13.37 1.81
C GLY A 69 22.65 -13.04 3.30
N HIS A 70 22.06 -11.91 3.70
CA HIS A 70 21.91 -11.55 5.11
C HIS A 70 20.75 -12.30 5.76
N VAL A 71 20.86 -12.47 7.08
CA VAL A 71 19.79 -13.03 7.91
C VAL A 71 18.68 -11.99 8.03
N ILE A 72 17.44 -12.42 7.81
CA ILE A 72 16.24 -11.62 8.02
C ILE A 72 15.46 -12.16 9.22
N ASP A 73 14.71 -11.28 9.88
CA ASP A 73 13.75 -11.69 10.90
C ASP A 73 12.60 -12.47 10.26
N LYS A 74 12.63 -13.80 10.39
CA LYS A 74 11.61 -14.68 9.82
C LYS A 74 10.24 -14.51 10.48
N ALA A 75 10.18 -14.14 11.76
CA ALA A 75 8.92 -13.95 12.47
C ALA A 75 8.23 -12.70 11.90
N ARG A 76 8.96 -11.59 11.83
CA ARG A 76 8.45 -10.33 11.26
C ARG A 76 8.05 -10.48 9.79
N HIS A 77 8.85 -11.20 9.00
CA HIS A 77 8.53 -11.49 7.60
C HIS A 77 7.19 -12.23 7.48
N SER A 78 6.96 -13.24 8.32
CA SER A 78 5.71 -14.02 8.35
C SER A 78 4.49 -13.17 8.76
N GLU A 79 4.67 -12.25 9.71
CA GLU A 79 3.62 -11.28 10.09
C GLU A 79 3.20 -10.41 8.91
N ILE A 80 4.17 -9.83 8.19
CA ILE A 80 3.90 -9.00 7.02
C ILE A 80 3.16 -9.82 5.96
N LEU A 81 3.65 -11.02 5.62
CA LEU A 81 2.96 -11.90 4.67
C LEU A 81 1.53 -12.24 5.11
N SER A 82 1.30 -12.36 6.41
CA SER A 82 -0.03 -12.61 6.97
C SER A 82 -0.97 -11.42 6.78
N MET A 83 -0.48 -10.19 7.00
CA MET A 83 -1.21 -8.96 6.70
C MET A 83 -1.55 -8.86 5.20
N LEU A 84 -0.60 -9.18 4.31
CA LEU A 84 -0.81 -9.12 2.86
C LEU A 84 -1.88 -10.08 2.36
N ARG A 85 -2.13 -11.21 3.04
CA ARG A 85 -3.22 -12.13 2.68
C ARG A 85 -4.61 -11.48 2.84
N TYR A 86 -4.79 -10.58 3.79
CA TYR A 86 -6.03 -9.81 3.91
C TYR A 86 -6.16 -8.79 2.77
N ALA A 87 -5.07 -8.09 2.43
CA ALA A 87 -5.07 -7.16 1.31
C ALA A 87 -5.35 -7.86 -0.03
N VAL A 88 -4.85 -9.08 -0.23
CA VAL A 88 -5.17 -9.92 -1.39
C VAL A 88 -6.67 -10.11 -1.57
N GLN A 89 -7.40 -10.40 -0.49
CA GLN A 89 -8.84 -10.62 -0.55
C GLN A 89 -9.61 -9.33 -0.84
N SER A 90 -9.27 -8.23 -0.16
CA SER A 90 -9.96 -6.94 -0.34
C SER A 90 -9.71 -6.33 -1.73
N PHE A 91 -8.51 -6.52 -2.26
CA PHE A 91 -8.07 -5.87 -3.49
C PHE A 91 -7.99 -6.80 -4.71
N GLU A 92 -8.27 -8.09 -4.55
CA GLU A 92 -8.20 -9.12 -5.61
C GLU A 92 -6.80 -9.23 -6.22
N LEU A 93 -5.80 -9.33 -5.35
CA LEU A 93 -4.39 -9.42 -5.74
C LEU A 93 -3.82 -10.82 -5.50
N THR A 94 -2.61 -11.05 -6.01
CA THR A 94 -1.83 -12.25 -5.70
C THR A 94 -0.49 -11.85 -5.12
N ILE A 95 -0.05 -12.51 -4.03
CA ILE A 95 1.28 -12.30 -3.48
C ILE A 95 2.31 -12.93 -4.45
N PRO A 96 3.34 -12.19 -4.89
CA PRO A 96 4.40 -12.75 -5.73
C PRO A 96 5.16 -13.89 -5.01
N GLN A 97 5.40 -15.00 -5.71
CA GLN A 97 6.05 -16.18 -5.12
C GLN A 97 7.46 -15.88 -4.56
N HIS A 98 8.19 -14.95 -5.17
CA HIS A 98 9.53 -14.56 -4.71
C HIS A 98 9.53 -13.76 -3.38
N TRP A 99 8.36 -13.45 -2.82
CA TRP A 99 8.22 -12.86 -1.49
C TRP A 99 8.07 -13.92 -0.38
N MET A 100 7.90 -15.19 -0.74
CA MET A 100 7.78 -16.31 0.21
C MET A 100 9.16 -16.89 0.55
#